data_AF-A0A838EZ83-F1
#
_entry.id   AF-A0A838EZ83-F1
#
_cell.length_a   1.000
_cell.length_b   1.000
_cell.length_c   1.000
_cell.angle_alpha   90.00
_cell.angle_beta   90.00
_cell.angle_gamma   90.00
#
_symmetry.space_group_name_H-M   'P 1'
#
loop_
_entity.id
_entity.type
_entity.pdbx_description
1 polymer ?
#
loop_
_entity_poly.entity_id
_entity_poly.type
_entity_poly.pdbx_seq_one_letter_code
_entity_poly.pdbx_strand_id
1 'polypeptide(L)'
;MKWLIFLTLFACTTHKSGEVTPTEKTTTQGSATESDAKPISPLTVEPCVCMKIFQPVCAGGIDYGNSCEAECNGHKKWTDGNCKK
;
A
#
# COMPACT_ATOMS: atom_id res chain seq x y z
N MET A 1 -8.49 -44.19 24.38
CA MET A 1 -9.95 -43.95 24.31
C MET A 1 -10.19 -42.68 25.14
N LYS A 2 -9.90 -41.51 24.58
CA LYS A 2 -10.83 -40.65 23.83
C LYS A 2 -12.09 -40.35 24.66
N TRP A 3 -12.16 -39.08 25.05
CA TRP A 3 -13.34 -38.31 25.44
C TRP A 3 -14.00 -38.61 26.78
N LEU A 4 -14.10 -37.54 27.57
CA LEU A 4 -15.30 -36.98 28.24
C LEU A 4 -14.75 -36.23 29.48
N ILE A 5 -14.83 -34.92 29.76
CA ILE A 5 -15.65 -33.76 29.38
C ILE A 5 -14.85 -32.57 29.98
N PHE A 6 -14.27 -31.65 29.20
CA PHE A 6 -14.75 -30.27 29.01
C PHE A 6 -15.49 -29.62 30.20
N LEU A 7 -14.77 -29.28 31.27
CA LEU A 7 -15.15 -28.35 32.36
C LEU A 7 -13.80 -27.94 33.00
N THR A 8 -13.25 -26.74 32.96
CA THR A 8 -13.78 -25.38 33.00
C THR A 8 -12.63 -24.41 32.68
N LEU A 9 -12.94 -23.34 31.95
CA LEU A 9 -12.35 -22.00 32.11
C LEU A 9 -10.81 -21.89 32.09
N PHE A 10 -10.18 -22.19 30.96
CA PHE A 10 -8.89 -21.57 30.62
C PHE A 10 -9.07 -20.57 29.50
N ALA A 11 -9.29 -19.32 29.93
CA ALA A 11 -8.92 -18.08 29.29
C ALA A 11 -9.03 -18.03 27.74
N CYS A 12 -10.20 -17.66 27.24
CA CYS A 12 -10.30 -16.97 25.95
C CYS A 12 -9.79 -15.52 26.14
N THR A 13 -8.47 -15.32 26.24
CA THR A 13 -7.87 -13.98 26.16
C THR A 13 -7.57 -13.69 24.70
N THR A 14 -8.52 -13.02 24.06
CA THR A 14 -8.37 -12.11 22.91
C THR A 14 -7.11 -12.30 22.06
N HIS A 15 -7.21 -13.04 20.95
CA HIS A 15 -6.33 -12.76 19.81
C HIS A 15 -6.56 -11.29 19.43
N LYS A 16 -5.55 -10.44 19.67
CA LYS A 16 -5.56 -9.05 19.23
C LYS A 16 -5.57 -9.06 17.70
N SER A 17 -6.77 -8.96 17.14
CA SER A 17 -6.99 -8.60 15.74
C SER A 17 -6.50 -7.16 15.52
N GLY A 18 -5.82 -6.94 14.40
CA GLY A 18 -5.64 -5.61 13.83
C GLY A 18 -4.30 -4.94 14.11
N GLU A 19 -3.26 -5.37 13.41
CA GLU A 19 -2.44 -4.40 12.69
C GLU A 19 -2.48 -4.81 11.22
N VAL A 20 -3.53 -4.35 10.52
CA VAL A 20 -3.49 -4.21 9.08
C VAL A 20 -2.47 -3.11 8.81
N THR A 21 -1.25 -3.51 8.47
CA THR A 21 -0.34 -2.58 7.78
C THR A 21 -0.99 -2.25 6.44
N PRO A 22 -1.31 -0.98 6.17
CA PRO A 22 -1.75 -0.60 4.85
C PRO A 22 -0.53 -0.60 3.93
N THR A 23 -0.73 -1.21 2.75
CA THR A 23 -0.02 -0.95 1.50
C THR A 23 1.25 -1.77 1.20
N GLU A 24 1.15 -3.09 1.19
CA GLU A 24 1.47 -3.73 -0.09
C GLU A 24 0.37 -3.26 -1.04
N LYS A 25 0.72 -2.38 -2.00
CA LYS A 25 -0.11 -2.31 -3.20
C LYS A 25 -0.01 -3.70 -3.82
N THR A 26 -0.94 -4.58 -3.46
CA THR A 26 -1.36 -5.65 -4.35
C THR A 26 -1.95 -4.94 -5.55
N THR A 27 -1.04 -4.61 -6.45
CA THR A 27 -1.29 -4.23 -7.82
C THR A 27 -2.13 -5.34 -8.41
N THR A 28 -3.45 -5.17 -8.41
CA THR A 28 -4.23 -5.69 -9.54
C THR A 28 -3.65 -4.99 -10.75
N GLN A 29 -2.89 -5.78 -11.49
CA GLN A 29 -2.11 -5.41 -12.64
C GLN A 29 -2.99 -4.69 -13.66
N GLY A 30 -2.81 -3.38 -13.75
CA GLY A 30 -2.80 -2.69 -15.03
C GLY A 30 -1.45 -2.93 -15.71
N SER A 31 -1.31 -4.11 -16.31
CA SER A 31 -0.42 -4.47 -17.42
C SER A 31 1.08 -4.15 -17.34
N ALA A 32 1.84 -5.09 -16.80
CA ALA A 32 2.97 -5.61 -17.56
C ALA A 32 2.86 -7.14 -17.57
N THR A 33 2.26 -7.68 -18.63
CA THR A 33 2.40 -9.09 -18.96
C THR A 33 3.87 -9.34 -19.29
N GLU A 34 4.49 -10.20 -18.50
CA GLU A 34 5.82 -10.74 -18.74
C GLU A 34 5.69 -11.90 -19.72
N SER A 35 6.06 -11.69 -20.99
CA SER A 35 6.61 -12.75 -21.84
C SER A 35 7.21 -12.15 -23.12
N ASP A 36 8.35 -12.72 -23.51
CA ASP A 36 8.95 -12.65 -24.85
C ASP A 36 9.77 -11.39 -25.15
N ALA A 37 11.10 -11.59 -25.21
CA ALA A 37 12.07 -10.62 -25.66
C ALA A 37 11.66 -9.98 -26.99
N LYS A 38 11.20 -8.72 -26.94
CA LYS A 38 10.76 -7.92 -28.09
C LYS A 38 11.17 -6.45 -27.82
N PRO A 39 11.62 -5.70 -28.84
CA PRO A 39 12.71 -4.73 -28.75
C PRO A 39 12.38 -3.54 -27.85
N ILE A 40 13.44 -2.98 -27.27
CA ILE A 40 13.48 -1.76 -26.46
C ILE A 40 12.87 -0.61 -27.27
N SER A 41 11.55 -0.46 -27.21
CA SER A 41 10.84 0.72 -27.68
C SER A 41 11.16 1.88 -26.73
N PRO A 42 11.23 3.13 -27.24
CA PRO A 42 11.62 4.29 -26.44
C PRO A 42 10.76 4.35 -25.18
N LEU A 43 11.39 4.62 -24.03
CA LEU A 43 10.72 4.75 -22.73
C LEU A 43 9.49 5.66 -22.89
N THR A 44 8.33 5.06 -23.11
CA THR A 44 7.07 5.77 -23.03
C THR A 44 6.88 6.04 -21.56
N VAL A 45 7.26 7.26 -21.14
CA VAL A 45 6.89 7.77 -19.82
C VAL A 45 5.37 7.84 -19.85
N GLU A 46 4.72 6.80 -19.32
CA GLU A 46 3.28 6.78 -19.11
C GLU A 46 2.91 8.08 -18.38
N PRO A 47 1.99 8.88 -18.93
CA PRO A 47 1.60 10.13 -18.29
C PRO A 47 1.00 9.84 -16.92
N CYS A 48 1.48 10.54 -15.89
CA CYS A 48 0.89 10.45 -14.57
C CYS A 48 -0.53 11.02 -14.59
N VAL A 49 -1.51 10.18 -14.22
CA VAL A 49 -2.90 10.60 -14.04
C VAL A 49 -3.30 10.37 -12.60
N CYS A 50 -3.53 11.47 -11.86
CA CYS A 50 -4.00 11.43 -10.48
C CYS A 50 -5.40 12.02 -10.35
N MET A 51 -6.24 11.36 -9.56
CA MET A 51 -7.51 11.94 -9.14
C MET A 51 -7.27 13.18 -8.28
N LYS A 52 -8.17 14.17 -8.37
CA LYS A 52 -8.13 15.38 -7.55
C LYS A 52 -8.83 15.18 -6.20
N ILE A 53 -8.37 14.16 -5.47
CA ILE A 53 -8.77 13.88 -4.09
C ILE A 53 -7.72 14.50 -3.16
N PHE A 54 -8.18 15.25 -2.15
CA PHE A 54 -7.29 15.84 -1.14
C PHE A 54 -7.11 14.87 0.04
N GLN A 55 -5.95 14.23 0.10
CA GLN A 55 -5.50 13.32 1.16
C GLN A 55 -4.00 13.58 1.39
N PRO A 56 -3.64 14.66 2.10
CA PRO A 56 -2.28 15.19 2.09
C PRO A 56 -1.26 14.17 2.57
N VAL A 57 -0.06 14.18 1.97
CA VAL A 57 1.08 13.35 2.37
C VAL A 57 2.37 14.17 2.37
N CYS A 58 3.33 13.77 3.19
CA CYS A 58 4.68 14.32 3.21
C CYS A 58 5.65 13.33 2.59
N ALA A 59 6.37 13.74 1.54
CA ALA A 59 7.37 12.91 0.90
C ALA A 59 8.66 13.71 0.66
N GLY A 60 9.78 13.24 1.21
CA GLY A 60 11.07 13.93 1.08
C GLY A 60 11.08 15.37 1.65
N GLY A 61 10.19 15.69 2.59
CA GLY A 61 10.04 17.04 3.14
C GLY A 61 9.15 17.98 2.31
N ILE A 62 8.48 17.46 1.27
CA ILE A 62 7.55 18.20 0.42
C ILE A 62 6.12 17.74 0.70
N ASP A 63 5.20 18.70 0.80
CA ASP A 63 3.76 18.48 0.92
C ASP A 63 3.16 18.15 -0.46
N TYR A 64 2.46 17.01 -0.56
CA TYR A 64 1.69 16.62 -1.74
C TYR A 64 0.20 16.53 -1.41
N GLY A 65 -0.67 16.82 -2.39
CA GLY A 65 -2.13 16.79 -2.21
C GLY A 65 -2.68 15.38 -1.98
N ASN A 66 -1.99 14.37 -2.52
CA ASN A 66 -2.23 12.94 -2.27
C ASN A 66 -1.01 12.08 -2.60
N SER A 67 -1.08 10.79 -2.25
CA SER A 67 -0.03 9.80 -2.50
C SER A 67 0.27 9.60 -3.99
N CYS A 68 -0.74 9.67 -4.86
CA CYS A 68 -0.52 9.56 -6.31
C CYS A 68 0.37 10.71 -6.81
N GLU A 69 0.11 11.94 -6.39
CA GLU A 69 0.93 13.09 -6.78
C GLU A 69 2.37 12.94 -6.26
N ALA A 70 2.57 12.40 -5.04
CA ALA A 70 3.90 12.10 -4.52
C ALA A 70 4.64 11.03 -5.36
N GLU A 71 3.98 9.93 -5.71
CA GLU A 71 4.54 8.85 -6.53
C GLU A 71 4.93 9.32 -7.93
N CYS A 72 4.10 10.17 -8.53
CA CYS A 72 4.37 10.74 -9.85
C CYS A 72 5.57 11.68 -9.85
N ASN A 73 5.89 12.27 -8.70
CA ASN A 73 7.12 13.04 -8.49
C ASN A 73 8.30 12.15 -8.04
N GLY A 74 8.17 10.82 -8.16
CA GLY A 74 9.24 9.87 -7.89
C GLY A 74 9.36 9.43 -6.43
N HIS A 75 8.44 9.84 -5.56
CA HIS A 75 8.48 9.43 -4.16
C HIS A 75 7.78 8.08 -3.96
N LYS A 76 8.57 7.04 -3.68
CA LYS A 76 8.06 5.69 -3.35
C LYS A 76 7.65 5.53 -1.88
N LYS A 77 7.93 6.55 -1.06
CA LYS A 77 7.66 6.55 0.39
C LYS A 77 7.19 7.94 0.80
N TRP A 78 6.14 7.96 1.61
CA TRP A 78 5.55 9.16 2.18
C TRP A 78 4.91 8.83 3.53
N THR A 79 4.59 9.85 4.31
CA THR A 79 3.77 9.73 5.53
C THR A 79 2.46 10.48 5.36
N ASP A 80 1.39 10.02 6.02
CA ASP A 80 0.11 10.72 5.99
C ASP A 80 0.19 12.10 6.65
N GLY A 81 -0.56 13.05 6.08
CA GLY A 81 -0.58 14.44 6.50
C GLY A 81 0.55 15.27 5.90
N ASN A 82 0.50 16.58 6.14
CA ASN A 82 1.56 17.51 5.79
C ASN A 82 2.87 17.23 6.54
N CYS A 83 3.97 17.72 6.00
CA CYS A 83 5.27 17.67 6.62
C CYS A 83 5.29 18.43 7.94
N LYS A 84 5.94 17.82 8.94
CA LYS A 84 6.21 18.47 10.22
C LYS A 84 7.35 19.47 10.01
N LYS A 85 7.08 20.77 10.20
CA LYS A 85 8.05 21.86 10.10
C LYS A 85 8.58 22.24 11.47
#